data_AF-A0AAN8J1J4-F1
#
_entry.id   AF-A0AAN8J1J4-F1
#
_cell.length_a   1.000
_cell.length_b   1.000
_cell.length_c   1.000
_cell.angle_alpha   90.00
_cell.angle_beta   90.00
_cell.angle_gamma   90.00
#
_symmetry.space_group_name_H-M   'P 1'
#
loop_
_entity.id
_entity.type
_entity.pdbx_description
1 polymer ?
#
loop_
_entity_poly.entity_id
_entity_poly.type
_entity_poly.pdbx_seq_one_letter_code
_entity_poly.pdbx_strand_id
1 'polypeptide(L)'
;MQDETSHLGGVDPILRGFMSTAVKRPHRMTPAITEKMFGSTDLGSLNIQRGRDHAIPSYNTMRKFCGLPKAVDFEDFSDMILDRNL
;
A
#
# COMPACT_ATOMS: atom_id res chain seq x y z
N MET A 1 -15.22 14.50 -33.50
CA MET A 1 -14.78 14.24 -32.11
C MET A 1 -13.55 13.37 -32.23
N GLN A 2 -12.36 13.98 -32.26
CA GLN A 2 -11.10 13.25 -32.31
C GLN A 2 -10.78 12.76 -30.90
N ASP A 3 -10.49 11.47 -30.79
CA ASP A 3 -10.20 10.76 -29.55
C ASP A 3 -8.85 11.22 -28.99
N GLU A 4 -8.85 11.88 -27.82
CA GLU A 4 -7.64 12.43 -27.17
C GLU A 4 -6.56 11.35 -26.91
N THR A 5 -6.89 10.06 -26.94
CA THR A 5 -5.92 8.97 -26.76
C THR A 5 -4.91 8.84 -27.91
N SER A 6 -5.20 9.36 -29.10
CA SER A 6 -4.24 9.31 -30.22
C SER A 6 -3.07 10.27 -30.07
N HIS A 7 -3.18 11.28 -29.20
CA HIS A 7 -2.20 12.37 -29.11
C HIS A 7 -0.97 12.04 -28.22
N LEU A 8 -1.04 10.96 -27.43
CA LEU A 8 -0.01 10.55 -26.46
C LEU A 8 0.61 9.16 -26.75
N GLY A 9 0.32 8.58 -27.92
CA GLY A 9 0.87 7.27 -28.32
C GLY A 9 0.15 6.06 -27.74
N GLY A 10 -1.12 6.20 -27.33
CA GLY A 10 -1.92 5.09 -26.80
C GLY A 10 -1.41 4.55 -25.46
N VAL A 11 -1.58 3.24 -25.22
CA VAL A 11 -1.23 2.58 -23.94
C VAL A 11 0.22 2.08 -23.90
N ASP A 12 0.88 1.95 -25.05
CA ASP A 12 2.21 1.36 -25.18
C ASP A 12 3.27 2.04 -24.30
N PRO A 13 3.32 3.39 -24.15
CA PRO A 13 4.27 4.05 -23.26
C PRO A 13 4.05 3.70 -21.79
N ILE A 14 2.80 3.53 -21.36
CA ILE A 14 2.45 3.17 -19.98
C ILE A 14 2.88 1.73 -19.70
N LEU A 15 2.57 0.80 -20.60
CA LEU A 15 2.98 -0.61 -20.48
C LEU A 15 4.51 -0.73 -20.43
N ARG A 16 5.22 -0.01 -21.30
CA ARG A 16 6.68 0.05 -21.27
C ARG A 16 7.18 0.60 -19.92
N GLY A 17 6.57 1.66 -19.40
CA GLY A 17 6.88 2.22 -18.09
C GLY A 17 6.72 1.20 -16.96
N PHE A 18 5.63 0.43 -16.94
CA PHE A 18 5.40 -0.61 -15.94
C PHE A 18 6.39 -1.78 -16.04
N MET A 19 6.83 -2.15 -17.24
CA MET A 19 7.84 -3.20 -17.43
C MET A 19 9.24 -2.75 -17.04
N SER A 20 9.60 -1.50 -17.34
CA SER A 20 10.97 -1.00 -17.17
C SER A 20 11.25 -0.37 -15.81
N THR A 21 10.22 0.06 -15.06
CA THR A 21 10.41 0.79 -13.80
C THR A 21 10.32 -0.15 -12.60
N ALA A 22 11.32 -0.11 -11.72
CA ALA A 22 11.30 -0.88 -10.48
C ALA A 22 10.21 -0.39 -9.51
N VAL A 23 9.55 -1.32 -8.82
CA VAL A 23 8.57 -1.00 -7.77
C VAL A 23 9.24 -0.36 -6.56
N LYS A 24 8.50 0.52 -5.86
CA LYS A 24 8.95 1.08 -4.57
C LYS A 24 8.93 0.01 -3.49
N ARG A 25 9.76 0.18 -2.45
CA ARG A 25 9.77 -0.70 -1.28
C ARG A 25 8.41 -0.67 -0.55
N PRO A 26 7.91 -1.82 -0.05
CA PRO A 26 6.52 -2.00 0.36
C PRO A 26 6.10 -1.21 1.61
N HIS A 27 7.04 -0.77 2.44
CA HIS A 27 6.80 -0.06 3.70
C HIS A 27 6.64 1.46 3.54
N ARG A 28 6.75 2.01 2.31
CA ARG A 28 6.72 3.45 2.09
C ARG A 28 5.66 3.84 1.05
N MET A 29 4.55 4.37 1.56
CA MET A 29 3.57 5.08 0.73
C MET A 29 4.14 6.44 0.30
N THR A 30 3.76 6.92 -0.88
CA THR A 30 4.28 8.17 -1.44
C THR A 30 3.36 9.34 -1.13
N PRO A 31 3.86 10.58 -1.02
CA PRO A 31 3.02 11.78 -0.83
C PRO A 31 1.89 11.92 -1.85
N ALA A 32 2.07 11.40 -3.06
CA ALA A 32 1.02 11.38 -4.10
C ALA A 32 -0.29 10.70 -3.64
N ILE A 33 -0.20 9.71 -2.75
CA ILE A 33 -1.36 8.97 -2.22
C ILE A 33 -1.65 9.26 -0.75
N THR A 34 -0.70 9.82 0.01
CA THR A 34 -0.94 10.18 1.42
C THR A 34 -1.40 11.63 1.61
N GLU A 35 -1.12 12.51 0.66
CA GLU A 35 -1.48 13.94 0.76
C GLU A 35 -2.38 14.40 -0.37
N LYS A 36 -2.22 13.82 -1.56
CA LYS A 36 -2.80 14.34 -2.81
C LYS A 36 -3.75 13.37 -3.50
N MET A 37 -4.11 12.27 -2.85
CA MET A 37 -5.05 11.32 -3.46
C MET A 37 -6.39 12.03 -3.67
N PHE A 38 -6.86 12.10 -4.92
CA PHE A 38 -8.10 12.80 -5.28
C PHE A 38 -8.22 14.23 -4.71
N GLY A 39 -7.11 14.99 -4.69
CA GLY A 39 -7.12 16.41 -4.35
C GLY A 39 -6.71 16.76 -2.91
N SER A 40 -6.93 15.89 -1.92
CA SER A 40 -6.47 16.11 -0.52
C SER A 40 -6.69 14.91 0.41
N THR A 41 -6.71 13.68 -0.10
CA THR A 41 -7.05 12.50 0.68
C THR A 41 -5.82 11.67 1.04
N ASP A 42 -5.77 11.20 2.28
CA ASP A 42 -4.75 10.25 2.75
C ASP A 42 -5.24 8.81 2.60
N LEU A 43 -4.69 8.09 1.61
CA LEU A 43 -5.06 6.70 1.33
C LEU A 43 -4.72 5.76 2.49
N GLY A 44 -3.69 6.05 3.29
CA GLY A 44 -3.31 5.24 4.44
C GLY A 44 -4.41 5.23 5.50
N SER A 45 -4.84 6.42 5.92
CA SER A 45 -5.94 6.63 6.86
C SER A 45 -7.26 6.08 6.33
N LEU A 46 -7.54 6.26 5.03
CA LEU A 46 -8.72 5.65 4.41
C LEU A 46 -8.73 4.13 4.54
N ASN A 47 -7.58 3.47 4.31
CA ASN A 47 -7.50 2.02 4.41
C ASN A 47 -7.69 1.54 5.86
N ILE A 48 -7.18 2.29 6.86
CA ILE A 48 -7.43 2.01 8.28
C ILE A 48 -8.93 2.12 8.61
N GLN A 49 -9.57 3.20 8.15
CA GLN A 49 -10.99 3.44 8.40
C GLN A 49 -11.86 2.37 7.73
N ARG A 50 -11.59 2.06 6.45
CA ARG A 50 -12.27 0.98 5.73
C ARG A 50 -12.10 -0.37 6.42
N GLY A 51 -10.91 -0.63 6.97
CA GLY A 51 -10.65 -1.83 7.77
C GLY A 51 -11.54 -1.91 9.02
N ARG A 52 -11.77 -0.78 9.70
CA ARG A 52 -12.69 -0.69 10.85
C ARG A 52 -14.15 -0.89 10.43
N ASP A 53 -14.56 -0.24 9.35
CA ASP A 53 -15.93 -0.35 8.82
C ASP A 53 -16.27 -1.79 8.42
N HIS A 54 -15.30 -2.52 7.86
CA HIS A 54 -15.45 -3.92 7.48
C HIS A 54 -15.08 -4.91 8.61
N ALA A 55 -14.83 -4.42 9.82
CA ALA A 55 -14.45 -5.22 10.99
C ALA A 55 -13.30 -6.21 10.72
N ILE A 56 -12.27 -5.76 9.99
CA ILE A 56 -11.07 -6.56 9.73
C ILE A 56 -10.42 -6.95 11.07
N PRO A 57 -10.07 -8.23 11.29
CA PRO A 57 -9.51 -8.67 12.56
C PRO A 57 -8.19 -7.99 12.92
N SER A 58 -7.88 -7.96 14.21
CA SER A 58 -6.60 -7.43 14.71
C SER A 58 -5.41 -8.16 14.08
N TYR A 59 -4.26 -7.48 13.99
CA TYR A 59 -3.04 -8.10 13.46
C TYR A 59 -2.66 -9.38 14.22
N ASN A 60 -2.84 -9.43 15.55
CA ASN A 60 -2.60 -10.62 16.36
C ASN A 60 -3.57 -11.78 16.05
N THR A 61 -4.84 -11.48 15.75
CA THR A 61 -5.79 -12.48 15.29
C THR A 61 -5.35 -13.07 13.95
N MET A 62 -4.94 -12.21 13.02
CA MET A 62 -4.43 -12.62 11.70
C MET A 62 -3.12 -13.42 11.81
N ARG A 63 -2.18 -13.02 12.70
CA ARG A 63 -0.94 -13.78 12.97
C ARG A 63 -1.27 -15.22 13.37
N LYS A 64 -2.14 -15.40 14.37
CA LYS A 64 -2.57 -16.75 14.80
C LYS A 64 -3.24 -17.53 13.68
N PHE A 65 -4.12 -16.89 12.92
CA PHE A 65 -4.79 -17.51 11.77
C PHE A 65 -3.78 -18.02 10.73
N CYS A 66 -2.70 -17.27 10.49
CA CYS A 66 -1.61 -17.64 9.60
C CYS A 66 -0.57 -18.58 10.24
N GLY A 67 -0.79 -19.10 11.45
CA GLY A 67 0.14 -20.01 12.14
C GLY A 67 1.34 -19.32 12.81
N LEU A 68 1.35 -17.99 12.91
CA LEU A 68 2.38 -17.22 13.60
C LEU A 68 2.06 -17.05 15.09
N PRO A 69 3.08 -16.92 15.96
CA PRO A 69 2.87 -16.63 17.37
C PRO A 69 2.20 -15.27 17.55
N LYS A 70 1.38 -15.18 18.61
CA LYS A 70 0.81 -13.91 19.05
C LYS A 70 1.93 -13.06 19.65
N ALA A 71 2.07 -11.84 19.15
CA ALA A 71 2.97 -10.86 19.74
C ALA A 71 2.36 -10.28 21.03
N VAL A 72 3.17 -10.19 22.07
CA VAL A 72 2.84 -9.58 23.36
C VAL A 72 3.62 -8.30 23.60
N ASP A 73 4.77 -8.14 22.94
CA ASP A 73 5.57 -6.92 22.91
C ASP A 73 6.01 -6.56 21.48
N PHE A 74 6.73 -5.44 21.33
CA PHE A 74 7.18 -4.99 20.01
C PHE A 74 8.35 -5.80 19.46
N GLU A 75 9.16 -6.44 20.32
CA GLU A 75 10.31 -7.24 19.90
C GLU A 75 9.87 -8.53 19.19
N ASP A 76 8.68 -9.05 19.54
CA ASP A 76 8.04 -10.17 18.86
C ASP A 76 7.72 -9.92 17.37
N PHE A 77 7.82 -8.68 16.87
CA PHE A 77 7.63 -8.35 15.46
C PHE A 77 8.93 -8.30 14.66
N SER A 78 10.08 -8.56 15.28
CA SER A 78 11.38 -8.57 14.60
C SER A 78 11.49 -9.62 13.48
N ASP A 79 10.57 -10.58 13.45
CA ASP A 79 10.40 -11.57 12.39
C ASP A 79 9.87 -10.98 11.07
N MET A 80 9.09 -9.89 11.15
CA MET A 80 8.35 -9.32 10.00
C MET A 80 8.66 -7.84 9.76
N ILE A 81 9.07 -7.11 10.80
CA ILE A 81 9.44 -5.69 10.73
C ILE A 81 10.97 -5.61 10.91
N LEU A 82 11.67 -5.63 9.78
CA LEU A 82 13.14 -5.77 9.75
C LEU A 82 13.90 -4.49 10.11
N ASP A 83 13.25 -3.33 10.05
CA ASP A 83 13.83 -2.04 10.42
C ASP A 83 13.32 -1.63 11.81
N ARG A 84 14.24 -1.60 12.78
CA ARG A 84 13.96 -1.20 14.17
C ARG A 84 13.81 0.32 14.34
N ASN A 85 14.18 1.11 13.32
CA ASN A 85 14.14 2.58 13.36
C ASN A 85 13.06 3.16 12.42
N LEU A 86 12.08 2.35 12.03
CA LEU A 86 10.86 2.85 11.40
C LEU A 86 10.06 3.76 12.33
#